data_AF-A0A2V7W0J3-F1
#
_entry.id   AF-A0A2V7W0J3-F1
#
_cell.length_a   1.000
_cell.length_b   1.000
_cell.length_c   1.000
_cell.angle_alpha   90.00
_cell.angle_beta   90.00
_cell.angle_gamma   90.00
#
_symmetry.space_group_name_H-M   'P 1'
#
loop_
_entity.id
_entity.type
_entity.pdbx_description
1 polymer ?
#
loop_
_entity_poly.entity_id
_entity_poly.type
_entity_poly.pdbx_seq_one_letter_code
_entity_poly.pdbx_strand_id
1 'polypeptide(L)' 'LVEVGFVSNPDEEAKLKSDEFQARVIDALTTAVERYKIDYETRIGVIHPVPTTPSANTTNASKRSGT' A
#
# COMPACT_ATOMS: atom_id res chain seq x y z
N LEU A 1 10.09 11.10 12.65
CA LEU A 1 11.27 11.30 11.78
C LEU A 1 11.48 10.02 10.99
N VAL A 2 11.80 10.10 9.71
CA VAL A 2 12.14 8.92 8.89
C VAL A 2 13.57 9.09 8.39
N GLU A 3 14.44 8.17 8.75
CA GLU A 3 15.80 8.07 8.18
C GLU A 3 15.73 7.15 6.95
N VAL A 4 16.11 7.68 5.79
CA VAL A 4 16.02 6.97 4.51
C VAL A 4 17.37 6.40 4.04
N GLY A 5 18.45 6.71 4.78
CA GLY A 5 19.80 6.20 4.55
C GLY A 5 20.85 6.97 5.38
N PHE A 6 22.09 6.51 5.33
CA PHE A 6 23.23 7.09 6.04
C PHE A 6 24.22 7.75 5.09
N VAL A 7 24.41 9.07 5.22
CA VAL A 7 25.39 9.82 4.40
C VAL A 7 26.84 9.41 4.68
N SER A 8 27.13 8.86 5.87
CA SER A 8 28.45 8.33 6.19
C SER A 8 28.80 7.05 5.44
N ASN A 9 27.81 6.36 4.87
CA ASN A 9 28.02 5.20 4.02
C ASN A 9 28.08 5.67 2.54
N PRO A 10 29.22 5.59 1.86
CA PRO A 10 29.37 6.12 0.50
C PRO A 10 28.40 5.48 -0.51
N ASP A 11 28.04 4.21 -0.33
CA ASP A 11 27.10 3.52 -1.21
C ASP A 11 25.67 4.05 -1.02
N GLU A 12 25.30 4.41 0.20
CA GLU A 12 24.01 5.00 0.51
C GLU A 12 23.97 6.48 0.13
N GLU A 13 25.04 7.23 0.35
CA GLU A 13 25.16 8.61 -0.11
C GLU A 13 24.99 8.69 -1.64
N ALA A 14 25.62 7.78 -2.39
CA ALA A 14 25.46 7.70 -3.84
C ALA A 14 23.99 7.41 -4.24
N LYS A 15 23.32 6.48 -3.55
CA LYS A 15 21.90 6.18 -3.80
C LYS A 15 21.00 7.36 -3.45
N LEU A 16 21.24 8.03 -2.33
CA LEU A 16 20.47 9.20 -1.87
C LEU A 16 20.51 10.36 -2.87
N LYS A 17 21.57 10.47 -3.66
CA LYS A 17 21.72 11.47 -4.72
C LYS A 17 21.03 11.08 -6.04
N SER A 18 20.57 9.85 -6.19
CA SER A 18 19.96 9.39 -7.44
C SER A 18 18.47 9.72 -7.50
N ASP A 19 18.02 10.29 -8.62
CA ASP A 19 16.63 10.64 -8.87
C ASP A 19 15.69 9.42 -8.75
N GLU A 20 16.16 8.26 -9.23
CA GLU A 20 15.39 7.01 -9.18
C GLU A 20 15.10 6.57 -7.74
N PHE A 21 16.11 6.63 -6.86
CA PHE A 21 15.92 6.27 -5.45
C PHE A 21 15.04 7.28 -4.73
N GLN A 22 15.24 8.58 -4.99
CA GLN A 22 14.39 9.64 -4.43
C GLN A 22 12.92 9.46 -4.83
N ALA A 23 12.66 9.17 -6.10
CA ALA A 23 11.30 8.90 -6.58
C ALA A 23 10.67 7.70 -5.86
N ARG A 24 11.44 6.62 -5.66
CA ARG A 24 10.97 5.43 -4.91
C ARG A 24 10.66 5.75 -3.44
N VAL A 25 11.48 6.57 -2.79
CA VAL A 25 11.24 7.00 -1.41
C VAL A 25 9.96 7.83 -1.33
N ILE A 26 9.75 8.78 -2.25
CA ILE A 26 8.56 9.62 -2.30
C ILE A 26 7.29 8.78 -2.48
N ASP A 27 7.32 7.82 -3.41
CA ASP A 27 6.18 6.93 -3.67
C ASP A 27 5.81 6.10 -2.43
N ALA A 28 6.81 5.51 -1.77
CA ALA A 28 6.62 4.72 -0.56
C ALA A 28 6.03 5.56 0.59
N LEU A 29 6.56 6.78 0.81
CA LEU A 29 6.10 7.66 1.88
C LEU A 29 4.68 8.18 1.61
N THR A 30 4.40 8.58 0.37
CA THR A 30 3.06 9.07 -0.02
C THR A 30 2.02 7.97 0.16
N THR A 31 2.32 6.77 -0.32
CA THR A 31 1.46 5.60 -0.15
C THR A 31 1.19 5.29 1.33
N ALA A 32 2.22 5.34 2.17
CA ALA A 32 2.08 5.06 3.60
C ALA A 32 1.20 6.11 4.32
N VAL A 33 1.41 7.40 4.01
CA VAL A 33 0.63 8.51 4.58
C VAL A 33 -0.82 8.43 4.14
N GLU A 34 -1.09 8.15 2.86
CA GLU A 34 -2.46 8.00 2.36
C GLU A 34 -3.21 6.86 3.06
N ARG A 35 -2.57 5.69 3.17
CA ARG A 35 -3.14 4.54 3.89
C ARG A 35 -3.44 4.87 5.34
N TYR A 36 -2.49 5.50 6.02
CA TYR A 36 -2.67 5.90 7.42
C TYR A 36 -3.81 6.92 7.57
N LYS A 37 -3.89 7.91 6.67
CA LYS A 37 -4.97 8.91 6.67
C LYS A 37 -6.33 8.25 6.53
N ILE A 38 -6.50 7.35 5.57
CA ILE A 38 -7.77 6.64 5.35
C ILE A 38 -8.15 5.81 6.57
N ASP A 39 -7.21 5.04 7.13
CA ASP A 39 -7.43 4.26 8.34
C ASP A 39 -7.83 5.15 9.53
N TYR A 40 -7.08 6.24 9.74
CA TYR A 40 -7.36 7.19 10.80
C TYR A 40 -8.75 7.81 10.66
N GLU A 41 -9.08 8.36 9.49
CA GLU A 41 -10.38 8.98 9.19
C GLU A 41 -11.54 7.99 9.30
N THR A 42 -11.30 6.72 8.97
CA THR A 42 -12.27 5.64 9.17
C THR A 42 -12.52 5.37 10.65
N ARG A 43 -11.46 5.26 11.46
CA ARG A 43 -11.56 5.00 12.91
C ARG A 43 -12.27 6.11 13.66
N ILE A 44 -12.14 7.36 13.22
CA ILE A 44 -12.80 8.51 13.85
C ILE A 44 -14.18 8.84 13.24
N GLY A 45 -14.64 8.06 12.25
CA GLY A 45 -15.97 8.23 11.65
C GLY A 45 -16.10 9.42 10.70
N VAL A 46 -15.00 9.95 10.17
CA VAL A 46 -15.01 11.00 9.13
C VAL A 46 -15.26 10.37 7.75
N ILE A 47 -14.64 9.22 7.49
CA ILE A 47 -14.92 8.40 6.32
C ILE A 47 -15.68 7.17 6.78
N HIS A 48 -16.83 6.90 6.17
CA HIS A 48 -17.52 5.64 6.35
C HIS A 48 -17.07 4.69 5.23
N PRO A 49 -16.60 3.47 5.55
CA PRO A 49 -16.31 2.50 4.51
C PRO A 49 -17.61 2.23 3.76
N VAL A 50 -17.56 2.36 2.44
CA VAL A 50 -18.71 2.03 1.59
C VAL A 50 -19.05 0.57 1.86
N PRO A 51 -20.31 0.22 2.19
CA PRO A 51 -20.67 -1.17 2.40
C PRO A 51 -20.34 -1.95 1.12
N THR A 52 -19.34 -2.82 1.18
CA THR A 52 -19.10 -3.80 0.11
C THR A 52 -20.19 -4.84 0.22
N THR A 53 -21.33 -4.58 -0.40
CA THR A 53 -22.32 -5.63 -0.67
C THR A 53 -21.59 -6.70 -1.49
N PRO A 54 -21.52 -7.97 -1.04
CA PRO A 54 -20.90 -9.00 -1.85
C PRO A 54 -21.72 -9.13 -3.14
N SER A 55 -21.13 -8.74 -4.28
CA SER A 55 -21.73 -8.93 -5.58
C SER A 55 -21.72 -10.41 -5.91
N ALA A 56 -22.84 -11.08 -5.63
CA ALA A 56 -23.10 -12.44 -6.04
C ALA A 56 -23.22 -12.51 -7.58
N ASN A 57 -22.13 -12.90 -8.26
CA ASN A 57 -22.17 -13.32 -9.66
C ASN A 57 -21.54 -14.72 -9.82
N THR A 58 -22.39 -15.72 -9.62
CA THR A 58 -22.69 -16.93 -10.42
C THR A 58 -21.65 -17.47 -11.42
N THR A 59 -21.27 -18.76 -11.30
CA THR A 59 -21.69 -19.90 -12.18
C THR A 59 -20.64 -21.03 -12.31
N ASN A 60 -21.00 -22.21 -11.80
CA ASN A 60 -20.64 -23.61 -12.14
C ASN A 60 -19.51 -23.97 -13.12
N ALA A 61 -18.61 -24.87 -12.67
CA ALA A 61 -18.08 -26.06 -13.38
C ALA A 61 -17.34 -26.94 -12.35
N SER A 62 -17.28 -28.27 -12.35
CA SER A 62 -17.91 -29.39 -13.05
C SER A 62 -17.31 -30.66 -12.41
N LYS A 63 -18.12 -31.69 -12.18
CA LYS A 63 -17.77 -33.11 -11.92
C LYS A 63 -16.90 -33.47 -10.70
N ARG A 64 -17.53 -34.17 -9.74
CA ARG A 64 -17.09 -35.50 -9.24
C ARG A 64 -18.31 -36.24 -8.70
N SER A 65 -19.00 -36.97 -9.59
CA SER A 65 -19.97 -38.00 -9.20
C SER A 65 -19.20 -39.31 -9.08
N GLY A 66 -19.08 -39.82 -7.86
CA GLY A 66 -18.61 -41.17 -7.61
C GLY A 66 -19.78 -42.14 -7.77
N THR A 67 -19.53 -43.24 -8.48
CA THR A 67 -20.11 -44.56 -8.19
C THR A 67 -19.14 -45.59 -8.73
#